data_AF-A0A7V3F7L4-F1
#
_entry.id   AF-A0A7V3F7L4-F1
#
_cell.length_a   1.000
_cell.length_b   1.000
_cell.length_c   1.000
_cell.angle_alpha   90.00
_cell.angle_beta   90.00
_cell.angle_gamma   90.00
#
_symmetry.space_group_name_H-M   'P 1'
#
loop_
_entity.id
_entity.type
_entity.pdbx_description
1 polymer ?
#
loop_
_entity_poly.entity_id
_entity_poly.type
_entity_poly.pdbx_seq_one_letter_code
_entity_poly.pdbx_strand_id
1 'polypeptide(L)'
;MPTFVAEWFWQLQASPLAGAVPDPAAAAVFSADMVEGFCAHGNPASKRLAALTHPVAELFRRAHAHGIRHFVLVQDAHDPQTPEFFAFPLHCVRAGGCDHPTPPAGAL
;
A
#
# COMPACT_ATOMS: atom_id res chain seq x y z
N MET A 1 -16.52 -12.86 11.10
CA MET A 1 -16.22 -13.12 9.68
C MET A 1 -17.18 -14.22 9.21
N PRO A 2 -17.88 -14.05 8.08
CA PRO A 2 -18.74 -15.12 7.53
C PRO A 2 -17.94 -16.40 7.29
N THR A 3 -18.54 -17.57 7.52
CA THR A 3 -17.86 -18.87 7.44
C THR A 3 -17.22 -19.10 6.07
N PHE A 4 -17.91 -18.76 4.98
CA PHE A 4 -17.38 -18.92 3.63
C PHE A 4 -16.10 -18.11 3.36
N VAL A 5 -15.94 -16.94 3.98
CA VAL A 5 -14.72 -16.12 3.87
C VAL A 5 -13.57 -16.77 4.63
N ALA A 6 -13.86 -17.32 5.81
CA ALA A 6 -12.88 -18.03 6.60
C ALA A 6 -12.39 -19.28 5.87
N GLU A 7 -13.30 -20.10 5.36
CA GLU A 7 -13.01 -21.33 4.62
C GLU A 7 -12.20 -21.04 3.35
N TRP A 8 -12.61 -20.04 2.56
CA TRP A 8 -11.84 -19.60 1.40
C TRP A 8 -10.41 -19.20 1.79
N PHE A 9 -10.25 -18.38 2.84
CA PHE A 9 -8.94 -17.91 3.28
C PHE A 9 -8.03 -19.07 3.70
N TRP A 10 -8.56 -20.04 4.44
CA TRP A 10 -7.79 -21.22 4.87
C TRP A 10 -7.41 -22.18 3.75
N GLN A 11 -8.08 -22.09 2.60
CA GLN A 11 -7.81 -22.94 1.43
C GLN A 11 -6.84 -22.30 0.42
N LEU A 12 -6.42 -21.05 0.63
CA LEU A 12 -5.48 -20.36 -0.26
C LEU A 12 -4.18 -21.16 -0.40
N GLN A 13 -3.83 -21.48 -1.65
CA GLN A 13 -2.56 -22.11 -1.99
C GLN A 13 -1.56 -21.06 -2.45
N ALA A 14 -0.34 -21.11 -1.93
CA ALA A 14 0.73 -20.25 -2.38
C ALA A 14 1.04 -20.53 -3.86
N SER A 15 1.17 -19.48 -4.67
CA SER A 15 1.52 -19.57 -6.09
C SER A 15 2.79 -18.77 -6.40
N PRO A 16 3.73 -19.31 -7.19
CA PRO A 16 4.84 -18.53 -7.70
C PRO A 16 4.35 -17.37 -8.57
N LEU A 17 4.99 -16.20 -8.45
CA LEU A 17 4.60 -15.02 -9.22
C LEU A 17 4.63 -15.27 -10.74
N ALA A 18 5.62 -16.01 -11.22
CA ALA A 18 5.73 -16.38 -12.64
C ALA A 18 4.58 -17.27 -13.14
N GLY A 19 4.00 -18.10 -12.27
CA GLY A 19 2.82 -18.90 -12.62
C GLY A 19 1.54 -18.08 -12.58
N ALA A 20 1.42 -17.15 -11.62
CA ALA A 20 0.27 -16.27 -11.50
C ALA A 20 0.25 -15.16 -12.57
N VAL A 21 1.42 -14.72 -13.02
CA VAL A 21 1.62 -13.63 -13.98
C VAL A 21 2.60 -14.09 -15.07
N PRO A 22 2.14 -14.90 -16.05
CA PRO A 22 3.01 -15.42 -17.10
C PRO A 22 3.49 -14.36 -18.09
N ASP A 23 2.69 -13.31 -18.31
CA ASP A 23 3.08 -12.13 -19.09
C ASP A 23 3.18 -10.90 -18.17
N PRO A 24 4.40 -10.53 -17.72
CA PRO A 24 4.57 -9.39 -16.83
C PRO A 24 4.35 -8.04 -17.52
N ALA A 25 4.40 -7.97 -18.86
CA ALA A 25 4.15 -6.73 -19.60
C ALA A 25 2.66 -6.38 -19.64
N ALA A 26 1.79 -7.38 -19.51
CA ALA A 26 0.33 -7.22 -19.43
C ALA A 26 -0.20 -7.11 -17.99
N ALA A 27 0.67 -6.89 -16.99
CA ALA A 27 0.31 -6.89 -15.58
C ALA A 27 0.67 -5.58 -14.87
N ALA A 28 -0.04 -5.31 -13.77
CA ALA A 28 0.20 -4.16 -12.91
C ALA A 28 0.07 -4.52 -11.42
N VAL A 29 0.82 -3.83 -10.58
CA VAL A 29 0.67 -3.89 -9.11
C VAL A 29 -0.11 -2.66 -8.65
N PHE A 30 -1.22 -2.89 -7.96
CA PHE A 30 -1.98 -1.84 -7.28
C PHE A 30 -1.73 -1.93 -5.77
N SER A 31 -1.35 -0.82 -5.16
CA SER A 31 -1.29 -0.67 -3.71
C SER A 31 -2.16 0.50 -3.29
N ALA A 32 -2.98 0.27 -2.27
CA ALA A 32 -3.80 1.30 -1.66
C ALA A 32 -3.29 1.54 -0.23
N ASP A 33 -3.05 2.80 0.10
CA ASP A 33 -2.96 3.32 1.46
C ASP A 33 -1.89 2.69 2.37
N MET A 34 -0.83 2.14 1.76
CA MET A 34 0.40 1.74 2.45
C MET A 34 1.29 2.96 2.74
N VAL A 35 0.71 3.96 3.41
CA VAL A 35 1.35 5.24 3.76
C VAL A 35 1.50 5.38 5.27
N GLU A 36 2.37 6.30 5.70
CA GLU A 36 2.67 6.51 7.12
C GLU A 36 1.43 6.78 7.97
N GLY A 37 0.45 7.53 7.45
CA GLY A 37 -0.80 7.86 8.15
C GLY A 37 -1.65 6.64 8.56
N PHE A 38 -1.34 5.46 8.02
CA PHE A 38 -1.93 4.17 8.40
C PHE A 38 -0.92 3.17 8.97
N CYS A 39 0.37 3.30 8.61
CA CYS A 39 1.38 2.30 8.94
C CYS A 39 2.28 2.67 10.13
N ALA A 40 2.45 3.97 10.43
CA ALA A 40 3.43 4.43 11.40
C ALA A 40 2.88 5.52 12.34
N HIS A 41 2.09 6.45 11.81
CA HIS A 41 1.65 7.65 12.49
C HIS A 41 0.15 7.87 12.28
N GLY A 42 -0.52 8.59 13.18
CA GLY A 42 -1.96 8.87 13.08
C GLY A 42 -2.84 7.85 13.80
N ASN A 43 -4.13 8.16 13.90
CA ASN A 43 -5.07 7.38 14.70
C ASN A 43 -5.39 5.97 14.19
N PRO A 44 -5.51 5.71 12.86
CA PRO A 44 -5.73 4.34 12.39
C PRO A 44 -4.44 3.49 12.36
N ALA A 45 -3.29 4.06 12.75
CA ALA A 45 -2.04 3.31 12.76
C ALA A 45 -2.08 2.15 13.75
N SER A 46 -1.62 0.98 13.32
CA SER A 46 -1.58 -0.21 14.16
C SER A 46 -0.34 -1.07 13.89
N LYS A 47 0.11 -1.81 14.91
CA LYS A 47 1.20 -2.79 14.78
C LYS A 47 0.93 -3.81 13.66
N ARG A 48 -0.35 -4.14 13.45
CA ARG A 48 -0.78 -5.06 12.39
C ARG A 48 -0.53 -4.47 11.00
N LEU A 49 -0.83 -3.19 10.78
CA LEU A 49 -0.58 -2.53 9.49
C LEU A 49 0.92 -2.27 9.29
N ALA A 50 1.62 -1.84 10.34
CA ALA A 50 3.07 -1.66 10.30
C ALA A 50 3.80 -2.94 9.85
N ALA A 51 3.37 -4.11 10.35
CA ALA A 51 3.95 -5.40 9.98
C ALA A 51 3.78 -5.78 8.49
N LEU A 52 2.86 -5.14 7.76
CA LEU A 52 2.65 -5.37 6.32
C LEU A 52 3.64 -4.58 5.44
N THR A 53 4.25 -3.51 5.96
CA THR A 53 5.14 -2.63 5.17
C THR A 53 6.27 -3.40 4.48
N HIS A 54 6.99 -4.26 5.23
CA HIS A 54 8.09 -5.05 4.68
C HIS A 54 7.63 -6.12 3.67
N PRO A 55 6.64 -6.99 3.97
CA PRO A 55 6.12 -7.94 2.99
C PRO A 55 5.60 -7.28 1.70
N VAL A 56 4.94 -6.12 1.79
CA VAL A 56 4.48 -5.37 0.61
C VAL A 56 5.66 -4.83 -0.19
N ALA A 57 6.65 -4.23 0.45
CA ALA A 57 7.86 -3.77 -0.24
C ALA A 57 8.59 -4.91 -0.95
N GLU A 58 8.67 -6.09 -0.33
CA GLU A 58 9.27 -7.27 -0.95
C GLU A 58 8.46 -7.78 -2.15
N LEU A 59 7.12 -7.73 -2.09
CA LEU A 59 6.28 -8.02 -3.25
C LEU A 59 6.58 -7.07 -4.43
N PHE A 60 6.77 -5.78 -4.15
CA PHE A 60 7.14 -4.80 -5.17
C PHE A 60 8.49 -5.11 -5.81
N ARG A 61 9.50 -5.44 -5.00
CA ARG A 61 10.83 -5.84 -5.51
C ARG A 61 10.73 -7.08 -6.40
N ARG A 62 9.99 -8.10 -5.95
CA ARG A 62 9.77 -9.34 -6.71
C ARG A 62 9.01 -9.11 -8.00
N ALA A 63 7.97 -8.27 -7.98
CA ALA A 63 7.20 -7.88 -9.17
C ALA A 63 8.07 -7.15 -10.20
N HIS A 64 8.86 -6.18 -9.75
CA HIS A 64 9.79 -5.46 -10.61
C HIS A 64 10.87 -6.40 -11.19
N ALA A 65 11.45 -7.28 -10.37
CA ALA A 65 12.42 -8.26 -10.82
C ALA A 65 11.83 -9.26 -11.84
N HIS A 66 10.55 -9.61 -11.69
CA HIS A 66 9.79 -10.46 -12.63
C HIS A 66 9.47 -9.78 -13.96
N GLY A 67 9.66 -8.46 -14.08
CA GLY A 67 9.45 -7.71 -15.31
C GLY A 67 8.21 -6.82 -15.33
N ILE A 68 7.42 -6.79 -14.25
CA ILE A 68 6.27 -5.89 -14.15
C ILE A 68 6.78 -4.44 -14.10
N ARG A 69 6.16 -3.55 -14.88
CA ARG A 69 6.53 -2.12 -14.96
C ARG A 69 5.40 -1.17 -14.60
N HIS A 70 4.17 -1.66 -14.53
CA HIS A 70 3.03 -0.84 -14.17
C HIS A 70 2.78 -0.93 -12.66
N PHE A 71 2.99 0.18 -11.95
CA PHE A 71 2.73 0.30 -10.51
C PHE A 71 1.78 1.47 -10.28
N VAL A 72 0.67 1.20 -9.62
CA VAL A 72 -0.32 2.21 -9.25
C VAL A 72 -0.37 2.29 -7.73
N LEU A 73 -0.02 3.45 -7.21
CA LEU A 73 -0.04 3.77 -5.79
C LEU A 73 -1.20 4.74 -5.54
N VAL A 74 -2.27 4.23 -4.95
CA VAL A 74 -3.39 5.05 -4.48
C VAL A 74 -3.12 5.37 -3.01
N GLN A 75 -3.20 6.65 -2.66
CA GLN A 75 -2.84 7.16 -1.35
C GLN A 75 -3.87 8.18 -0.90
N ASP A 76 -4.45 7.97 0.28
CA ASP A 76 -5.21 8.99 0.98
C ASP A 76 -4.35 10.24 1.20
N ALA A 77 -4.93 11.38 0.88
CA ALA A 77 -4.32 12.70 1.00
C ALA A 77 -5.41 13.72 1.30
N HIS A 78 -5.69 13.91 2.58
CA HIS A 78 -6.81 14.70 3.07
C HIS A 78 -6.48 16.19 3.17
N ASP A 79 -7.46 17.03 2.82
CA ASP A 79 -7.44 18.42 3.25
C ASP A 79 -7.60 18.49 4.78
N PRO A 80 -6.84 19.33 5.51
CA PRO A 80 -6.97 19.47 6.97
C PRO A 80 -8.39 19.79 7.45
N GLN A 81 -9.24 20.35 6.58
CA GLN A 81 -10.60 20.76 6.86
C GLN A 81 -11.65 19.79 6.28
N THR A 82 -11.25 18.59 5.83
CA THR A 82 -12.19 17.61 5.26
C THR A 82 -13.30 17.25 6.27
N PRO A 83 -14.57 17.18 5.83
CA PRO A 83 -15.67 16.73 6.69
C PRO A 83 -15.52 15.27 7.15
N GLU A 84 -14.65 14.48 6.50
CA GLU A 84 -14.33 13.13 6.94
C GLU A 84 -13.81 13.10 8.39
N PHE A 85 -13.14 14.16 8.84
CA PHE A 85 -12.62 14.25 10.19
C PHE A 85 -13.70 14.36 11.29
N PHE A 86 -14.97 14.52 10.92
CA PHE A 86 -16.09 14.38 11.86
C PHE A 86 -16.41 12.90 12.18
N ALA A 87 -16.03 11.97 11.30
CA ALA A 87 -16.29 10.53 11.45
C ALA A 87 -15.02 9.72 11.76
N PHE A 88 -13.87 10.12 11.19
CA PHE A 88 -12.59 9.44 11.35
C PHE A 88 -11.55 10.41 11.91
N PRO A 89 -10.80 10.07 12.97
CA PRO A 89 -9.82 11.00 13.51
C PRO A 89 -8.73 11.33 12.49
N LEU A 90 -8.07 12.47 12.70
CA LEU A 90 -7.06 13.02 11.80
C LEU A 90 -6.03 11.96 11.35
N HIS A 91 -5.91 11.78 10.04
CA HIS A 91 -4.98 10.86 9.40
C HIS A 91 -4.70 11.35 7.98
N CYS A 92 -3.61 10.85 7.37
CA CYS A 92 -3.26 11.06 5.97
C CYS A 92 -3.43 12.51 5.45
N VAL A 93 -3.20 13.51 6.31
CA VAL A 93 -3.34 14.92 5.93
C VAL A 93 -2.25 15.24 4.93
N ARG A 94 -2.64 15.80 3.79
CA ARG A 94 -1.71 16.28 2.79
C ARG A 94 -0.81 17.35 3.45
N ALA A 95 0.49 17.10 3.54
CA ALA A 95 1.44 18.14 3.87
C ALA A 95 1.25 19.29 2.86
N GLY A 96 1.13 20.53 3.36
CA GLY A 96 0.74 21.70 2.57
C GLY A 96 1.40 21.75 1.19
N GLY A 97 0.60 22.13 0.19
CA GLY A 97 0.90 21.97 -1.23
C GLY A 97 2.25 22.51 -1.70
N CYS A 98 2.73 21.96 -2.81
CA CYS A 98 3.73 22.55 -3.69
C CYS A 98 4.95 23.22 -3.03
N ASP A 99 5.49 22.73 -1.92
CA ASP A 99 6.77 23.20 -1.35
C ASP A 99 7.30 22.26 -0.25
N HIS A 100 7.47 20.97 -0.54
CA HIS A 100 8.35 20.11 0.27
C HIS A 100 9.66 19.83 -0.50
N PRO A 101 10.83 20.00 0.14
CA PRO A 101 12.11 19.82 -0.51
C PRO A 101 12.27 18.34 -0.91
N THR A 102 12.50 18.12 -2.21
CA THR A 102 13.03 16.86 -2.73
C THR A 102 14.19 16.39 -1.85
N PRO A 103 14.20 15.15 -1.34
CA PRO A 103 15.42 14.59 -0.73
C PRO A 103 16.54 14.61 -1.79
N PRO A 104 17.79 14.90 -1.40
CA PRO A 104 18.90 14.96 -2.35
C PRO A 104 19.01 13.63 -3.11
N ALA A 105 19.24 13.74 -4.42
CA ALA A 105 19.20 12.66 -5.41
C ALA A 105 20.32 11.59 -5.29
N GLY A 106 20.63 11.15 -4.07
CA GLY A 106 21.73 10.23 -3.77
C GLY A 106 21.35 9.04 -2.88
N ALA A 107 20.07 8.67 -2.82
CA ALA A 107 19.61 7.49 -2.09
C ALA A 107 18.85 6.53 -3.01
N LEU A 108 19.54 6.06 -4.04
CA LEU A 108 19.29 4.78 -4.71
C LEU A 108 20.64 4.09 -4.95
#